data_AF-A0A7W8JB00-F1
#
_entry.id   AF-A0A7W8JB00-F1
#
_cell.length_a   1.000
_cell.length_b   1.000
_cell.length_c   1.000
_cell.angle_alpha   90.00
_cell.angle_beta   90.00
_cell.angle_gamma   90.00
#
_symmetry.space_group_name_H-M   'P 1'
#
loop_
_entity.id
_entity.type
_entity.pdbx_description
1 polymer ?
#
loop_
_entity_poly.entity_id
_entity_poly.type
_entity_poly.pdbx_seq_one_letter_code
_entity_poly.pdbx_strand_id
1 'polypeptide(L)'
;MGHKANTILLVDFDHRPSTSLNGDWRTIVDQYSTSIYTLIRSFAKMTSSWMPPSIQNGHPQDYNFANAATLRVPGYWNTQRPELLYYEGPIWYEKVQLAKKMRIMVEP
;
A
#
# COMPACT_ATOMS: atom_id res chain seq x y z
N MET A 1 15.21 -14.71 36.91
CA MET A 1 14.63 -15.11 35.61
C MET A 1 14.48 -13.87 34.75
N GLY A 2 15.33 -13.71 33.73
CA GLY A 2 15.35 -12.52 32.87
C GLY A 2 14.54 -12.77 31.59
N HIS A 3 13.54 -11.94 31.33
CA HIS A 3 12.84 -11.93 30.05
C HIS A 3 13.79 -11.42 28.97
N LYS A 4 14.14 -12.25 27.98
CA LYS A 4 14.80 -11.77 26.77
C LYS A 4 13.81 -10.89 26.00
N ALA A 5 14.05 -9.58 26.00
CA ALA A 5 13.40 -8.69 25.04
C ALA A 5 13.85 -9.09 23.64
N ASN A 6 12.90 -9.45 22.78
CA ASN A 6 13.17 -9.77 21.39
C ASN A 6 13.26 -8.45 20.63
N THR A 7 14.45 -7.82 20.67
CA THR A 7 14.71 -6.55 19.98
C THR A 7 14.51 -6.76 18.49
N ILE A 8 13.46 -6.15 17.92
CA ILE A 8 13.31 -6.06 16.47
C ILE A 8 14.42 -5.14 15.97
N LEU A 9 15.52 -5.75 15.55
CA LEU A 9 16.60 -5.08 14.88
C LEU A 9 16.21 -4.84 13.41
N LEU A 10 16.09 -3.57 13.03
CA LEU A 10 15.96 -3.09 11.65
C LEU A 10 17.31 -3.11 10.89
N VAL A 11 18.23 -3.98 11.31
CA VAL A 11 19.54 -4.20 10.70
C VAL A 11 19.62 -5.64 10.19
N ASP A 12 20.52 -5.89 9.25
CA ASP A 12 20.86 -7.24 8.77
C ASP A 12 19.70 -7.94 8.04
N PHE A 13 18.85 -7.18 7.33
CA PHE A 13 17.71 -7.76 6.61
C PHE A 13 18.16 -8.63 5.42
N ASP A 14 19.30 -8.28 4.83
CA ASP A 14 19.95 -8.93 3.69
C ASP A 14 20.52 -10.32 4.03
N HIS A 15 20.86 -10.57 5.29
CA HIS A 15 21.35 -11.88 5.76
C HIS A 15 20.25 -12.79 6.32
N ARG A 16 18.98 -12.38 6.26
CA ARG A 16 17.83 -13.21 6.65
C ARG A 16 17.18 -13.84 5.42
N PRO A 17 16.59 -15.04 5.54
CA PRO A 17 15.73 -15.58 4.50
C PRO A 17 14.63 -14.56 4.17
N SER A 18 14.68 -14.02 2.96
CA SER A 18 13.76 -13.00 2.49
C SER A 18 13.21 -13.40 1.12
N THR A 19 11.98 -12.98 0.86
CA THR A 19 11.36 -13.12 -0.45
C THR A 19 11.18 -11.72 -1.02
N SER A 20 11.82 -11.47 -2.17
CA SER A 20 11.66 -10.20 -2.85
C SER A 20 10.22 -10.02 -3.32
N LEU A 21 9.70 -8.80 -3.18
CA LEU A 21 8.43 -8.37 -3.77
C LEU A 21 8.65 -7.47 -4.98
N ASN A 22 9.89 -7.36 -5.47
CA ASN A 22 10.25 -6.50 -6.59
C ASN A 22 9.51 -6.94 -7.87
N GLY A 23 9.44 -6.02 -8.83
CA GLY A 23 8.78 -6.22 -10.12
C GLY A 23 7.62 -5.27 -10.31
N ASP A 24 6.68 -5.62 -11.17
CA ASP A 24 5.54 -4.76 -11.48
C ASP A 24 4.45 -4.87 -10.41
N TRP A 25 3.97 -3.72 -9.97
CA TRP A 25 2.89 -3.55 -9.01
C TRP A 25 1.78 -2.75 -9.68
N ARG A 26 0.52 -3.10 -9.40
CA ARG A 26 -0.64 -2.34 -9.88
C ARG A 26 -0.73 -1.03 -9.13
N THR A 27 -1.01 0.06 -9.83
CA THR A 27 -0.96 1.41 -9.28
C THR A 27 -2.19 2.24 -9.57
N ILE A 28 -2.63 3.01 -8.58
CA ILE A 28 -3.72 3.97 -8.71
C ILE A 28 -3.22 5.32 -8.20
N VAL A 29 -3.30 6.33 -9.06
CA VAL A 29 -2.98 7.72 -8.74
C VAL A 29 -4.18 8.32 -8.02
N ASP A 30 -4.04 8.73 -6.76
CA ASP A 30 -5.13 9.29 -5.96
C ASP A 30 -4.93 10.80 -5.78
N GLN A 31 -5.21 11.56 -6.83
CA GLN A 31 -4.95 13.01 -6.89
C GLN A 31 -5.61 13.81 -5.75
N TYR A 32 -6.73 13.32 -5.21
CA TYR A 32 -7.49 14.00 -4.16
C TYR A 32 -7.34 13.35 -2.79
N SER A 33 -6.47 12.36 -2.65
CA SER A 33 -6.27 11.60 -1.41
C SER A 33 -7.60 11.04 -0.84
N THR A 34 -8.55 10.72 -1.72
CA THR A 34 -9.94 10.35 -1.36
C THR A 34 -9.95 9.14 -0.43
N SER A 35 -9.08 8.18 -0.72
CA SER A 35 -8.92 6.96 0.08
C SER A 35 -8.42 7.26 1.49
N ILE A 36 -7.44 8.17 1.65
CA ILE A 36 -6.91 8.58 2.96
C ILE A 36 -8.00 9.27 3.77
N TYR A 37 -8.74 10.20 3.18
CA TYR A 37 -9.86 10.86 3.86
C TYR A 37 -10.94 9.85 4.27
N THR A 38 -11.24 8.87 3.42
CA THR A 38 -12.20 7.81 3.73
C THR A 38 -11.70 6.93 4.88
N LEU A 39 -10.41 6.56 4.87
CA LEU A 39 -9.77 5.81 5.95
C LEU A 39 -9.82 6.58 7.28
N ILE A 40 -9.37 7.83 7.30
CA ILE A 40 -9.38 8.69 8.50
C ILE A 40 -10.81 8.82 9.04
N ARG A 41 -11.80 9.08 8.17
CA ARG A 41 -13.22 9.15 8.58
C ARG A 41 -13.73 7.82 9.12
N SER A 42 -13.26 6.69 8.61
CA SER A 42 -13.63 5.38 9.13
C SER A 42 -13.04 5.13 10.52
N PHE A 43 -11.78 5.47 10.75
CA PHE A 43 -11.14 5.36 12.07
C PHE A 43 -11.80 6.28 13.10
N ALA A 44 -12.13 7.52 12.72
CA ALA A 44 -12.83 8.46 13.62
C ALA A 44 -14.23 7.97 14.06
N LYS A 45 -14.85 7.06 13.29
CA LYS A 45 -16.15 6.45 13.60
C LYS A 45 -16.03 5.14 14.39
N MET A 46 -14.83 4.57 14.55
CA MET A 46 -14.61 3.31 15.25
C MET A 46 -14.33 3.57 16.73
N THR A 47 -15.37 3.47 17.57
CA THR A 47 -15.25 3.69 19.03
C THR A 47 -14.86 2.44 19.84
N SER A 48 -14.76 1.23 19.27
CA SER A 48 -14.37 0.06 20.10
C SER A 48 -13.91 -1.22 19.40
N SER A 49 -13.81 -1.29 18.08
CA SER A 49 -13.37 -2.55 17.44
C SER A 49 -12.61 -2.28 16.15
N TRP A 50 -11.38 -2.77 16.06
CA TRP A 50 -10.51 -2.75 14.87
C TRP A 50 -11.08 -3.67 13.77
N MET A 51 -12.20 -3.29 13.17
CA MET A 51 -12.67 -3.87 11.91
C MET A 51 -12.57 -2.80 10.81
N PRO A 52 -11.62 -2.89 9.86
CA PRO A 52 -11.67 -2.02 8.68
C PRO A 52 -13.08 -2.15 8.08
N PRO A 53 -13.72 -1.05 7.66
CA PRO A 53 -15.06 -1.12 7.08
C PRO A 53 -15.03 -2.19 5.99
N SER A 54 -15.84 -3.23 6.19
CA SER A 54 -15.98 -4.28 5.19
C SER A 54 -16.40 -3.59 3.90
N ILE A 55 -15.69 -3.87 2.81
CA ILE A 55 -16.15 -3.49 1.48
C ILE A 55 -17.51 -4.17 1.35
N GLN A 56 -18.58 -3.40 1.52
CA GLN A 56 -19.94 -3.92 1.41
C GLN A 56 -20.12 -4.33 -0.05
N ASN A 57 -20.21 -5.64 -0.29
CA ASN A 57 -20.47 -6.19 -1.61
C ASN A 57 -21.76 -5.54 -2.15
N GLY A 58 -21.68 -4.91 -3.33
CA GLY A 58 -22.82 -4.29 -4.01
C GLY A 58 -22.82 -2.76 -4.06
N HIS A 59 -21.94 -2.06 -3.33
CA HIS A 59 -21.74 -0.62 -3.51
C HIS A 59 -20.78 -0.34 -4.68
N PRO A 60 -21.04 0.69 -5.52
CA PRO A 60 -20.08 1.15 -6.51
C PRO A 60 -18.72 1.43 -5.87
N GLN A 61 -17.66 0.98 -6.53
CA GLN A 61 -16.28 1.23 -6.13
C GLN A 61 -15.62 2.09 -7.19
N ASP A 62 -14.98 3.19 -6.76
CA ASP A 62 -14.30 4.11 -7.67
C ASP A 62 -12.89 3.63 -8.05
N TYR A 63 -12.53 2.38 -7.74
CA TYR A 63 -11.21 1.82 -7.99
C TYR A 63 -11.25 0.33 -8.37
N ASN A 64 -10.32 -0.09 -9.22
CA ASN A 64 -10.11 -1.49 -9.57
C ASN A 64 -8.62 -1.78 -9.89
N PHE A 65 -7.89 -2.36 -8.94
CA PHE A 65 -6.48 -2.71 -9.14
C PHE A 65 -6.26 -3.77 -10.22
N ALA A 66 -7.21 -4.71 -10.42
CA ALA A 66 -7.02 -5.81 -11.37
C ALA A 66 -6.73 -5.31 -12.80
N ASN A 67 -7.34 -4.17 -13.16
CA ASN A 67 -7.22 -3.52 -14.46
C ASN A 67 -6.34 -2.25 -14.43
N ALA A 68 -5.68 -1.97 -13.30
CA ALA A 68 -4.88 -0.76 -13.15
C ALA A 68 -3.51 -0.88 -13.84
N ALA A 69 -2.99 0.25 -14.31
CA ALA A 69 -1.63 0.33 -14.86
C ALA A 69 -0.59 -0.02 -13.79
N THR A 70 0.59 -0.47 -14.23
CA THR A 70 1.66 -0.89 -13.33
C THR A 70 2.84 0.05 -13.29
N LEU A 71 3.52 0.10 -12.15
CA LEU A 71 4.86 0.67 -12.00
C LEU A 71 5.82 -0.40 -11.45
N ARG A 72 7.09 -0.31 -11.85
CA ARG A 72 8.19 -1.15 -11.39
C ARG A 72 8.63 -0.70 -10.00
N VAL A 73 8.78 -1.68 -9.10
CA VAL A 73 9.29 -1.52 -7.74
C VAL A 73 10.53 -2.39 -7.53
N PRO A 74 11.65 -1.86 -6.99
CA PRO A 74 11.88 -0.44 -6.70
C PRO A 74 12.03 0.38 -7.98
N GLY A 75 11.70 1.66 -7.90
CA GLY A 75 11.85 2.62 -8.99
C GLY A 75 11.10 3.91 -8.70
N TYR A 76 11.68 5.05 -9.08
CA TYR A 76 11.00 6.35 -8.97
C TYR A 76 9.84 6.42 -9.97
N TRP A 77 8.66 6.86 -9.55
CA TRP A 77 7.50 6.94 -10.45
C TRP A 77 7.65 8.04 -11.50
N ASN A 78 8.33 9.15 -11.15
CA ASN A 78 8.51 10.33 -12.00
C ASN A 78 9.21 10.02 -13.32
N THR A 79 10.02 8.96 -13.36
CA THR A 79 10.78 8.57 -14.55
C THR A 79 10.15 7.43 -15.34
N GLN A 80 9.10 6.80 -14.82
CA GLN A 80 8.49 5.62 -15.43
C GLN A 80 7.34 5.97 -16.38
N ARG A 81 6.69 7.12 -16.16
CA ARG A 81 5.57 7.59 -16.97
C ARG A 81 5.65 9.11 -17.14
N PRO A 82 5.55 9.65 -18.38
CA PRO A 82 5.60 11.09 -18.61
C PRO A 82 4.54 11.87 -17.81
N GLU A 83 3.35 11.28 -17.62
CA GLU A 83 2.26 11.93 -16.86
C GLU A 83 2.57 12.09 -15.36
N LEU A 84 3.56 11.37 -14.82
CA LEU A 84 3.91 11.39 -13.40
C LEU A 84 5.15 12.25 -13.10
N LEU A 85 5.76 12.88 -14.11
CA LEU A 85 7.02 13.61 -13.94
C LEU A 85 6.97 14.65 -12.81
N TYR A 86 5.88 15.42 -12.75
CA TYR A 86 5.64 16.46 -11.75
C TYR A 86 4.55 16.08 -10.74
N TYR A 87 4.17 14.81 -10.68
CA TYR A 87 3.14 14.37 -9.76
C TYR A 87 3.71 14.20 -8.35
N GLU A 88 3.13 14.94 -7.40
CA GLU A 88 3.53 14.99 -5.98
C GLU A 88 2.42 14.48 -5.03
N GLY A 89 1.36 13.88 -5.58
CA GLY A 89 0.29 13.30 -4.78
C GLY A 89 0.53 11.83 -4.42
N PRO A 90 -0.39 11.20 -3.66
CA PRO A 90 -0.25 9.81 -3.28
C PRO A 90 -0.52 8.84 -4.43
N ILE A 91 0.30 7.80 -4.51
CA ILE A 91 0.07 6.65 -5.39
C ILE A 91 -0.10 5.40 -4.54
N TRP A 92 -1.19 4.67 -4.77
CA TRP A 92 -1.42 3.37 -4.15
C TRP A 92 -0.79 2.25 -4.95
N TYR A 93 -0.10 1.34 -4.28
CA TYR A 93 0.53 0.17 -4.89
C TYR A 93 -0.12 -1.13 -4.37
N GLU A 94 -0.42 -2.06 -5.27
CA GLU A 94 -0.91 -3.40 -4.95
C GLU A 94 -0.02 -4.49 -5.58
N LYS A 95 0.48 -5.39 -4.73
CA LYS A 95 1.06 -6.67 -5.14
C LYS A 95 0.13 -7.80 -4.70
N VAL A 96 -0.30 -8.59 -5.68
CA VAL A 96 -1.00 -9.84 -5.41
C VAL A 96 0.02 -10.96 -5.35
N GLN A 97 0.11 -11.63 -4.21
CA GLN A 97 0.87 -12.86 -4.08
C GLN A 97 -0.11 -13.99 -3.77
N LEU A 98 0.13 -15.17 -4.34
CA LEU A 98 -0.77 -16.32 -4.24
C LEU A 98 -1.05 -16.77 -2.79
N ALA A 99 -0.30 -16.27 -1.80
CA ALA A 99 -0.52 -16.51 -0.37
C ALA A 99 -0.94 -15.28 0.47
N LYS A 100 -0.93 -14.04 -0.07
CA LYS A 100 -1.29 -12.82 0.68
C LYS A 100 -1.49 -11.60 -0.24
N LYS A 101 -2.54 -10.81 0.00
CA LYS A 101 -2.75 -9.50 -0.63
C LYS A 101 -2.09 -8.41 0.22
N MET A 102 -1.18 -7.61 -0.35
CA MET A 102 -0.54 -6.48 0.34
C MET A 102 -0.75 -5.17 -0.44
N ARG A 103 -1.07 -4.10 0.30
CA ARG A 103 -1.35 -2.75 -0.22
C ARG A 103 -0.49 -1.76 0.57
N ILE A 104 0.26 -0.93 -0.13
CA ILE A 104 1.15 0.08 0.48
C ILE A 104 0.90 1.43 -0.21
N MET A 105 0.81 2.48 0.59
CA MET A 105 0.74 3.87 0.14
C MET A 105 2.13 4.48 0.17
N VAL A 106 2.49 5.22 -0.87
CA VAL A 106 3.77 5.94 -0.93
C VAL A 106 3.50 7.40 -1.21
N GLU A 107 4.09 8.28 -0.39
CA GLU A 107 4.09 9.74 -0.49
C GLU A 107 5.53 10.21 -0.78
N PRO A 108 5.73 11.37 -1.44
CA PRO A 108 7.06 11.95 -1.66
C PRO A 108 7.80 12.33 -0.37
#